data_AF-A0A3M1R8J0-F1
#
_entry.id   AF-A0A3M1R8J0-F1
#
_cell.length_a   1.000
_cell.length_b   1.000
_cell.length_c   1.000
_cell.angle_alpha   90.00
_cell.angle_beta   90.00
_cell.angle_gamma   90.00
#
_symmetry.space_group_name_H-M   'P 1'
#
loop_
_entity.id
_entity.type
_entity.pdbx_description
1 polymer ?
#
loop_
_entity_poly.entity_id
_entity_poly.type
_entity_poly.pdbx_seq_one_letter_code
_entity_poly.pdbx_strand_id
1 'polypeptide(L)'
;SRVLNKTNIIVLEYTSKDPELAVQMVNAIVESYLDFMDRMHQGTTAEIVEVLTKEKDDLMRQLAEKEQELQLLSEEIGSLDVGLEDESVHPLVQRAMEFNKSLIAVQKQRVELAASLAALERAVQNHEDLRQYILSMSDDVGRELLLNSLGFNSQEASSQLAMERQLVQDRALLQSLYEGGLGDNHPRVQALKQRIAMSQQYIAGFQSRVEQRMAELQNSRLGPMLISLMRQRLAEVYQKETSLLAQYEAARREAGQLTGRLAQVEILKNDIAGLRELYTALVKRISTIDLSNDLRTALTSPPKRNDSPVSPSLPRTLFMIVFVGLGIGFAGVYILDTLDDRFRSIEEMQLQLRTPVMAVIRRMKPREFLGPKSLQVVAEPDSPESEGFRTLRTALALSESDADTIVVSST
;
A
#
# COMPACT_ATOMS: atom_id res chain seq x y z
N SER A 1 12.78 -41.32 19.11
CA SER A 1 11.64 -40.41 18.94
C SER A 1 11.16 -40.46 17.50
N ARG A 2 9.92 -40.87 17.26
CA ARG A 2 9.31 -40.85 15.92
C ARG A 2 8.24 -39.77 15.94
N VAL A 3 8.54 -38.61 15.36
CA VAL A 3 7.62 -37.46 15.37
C VAL A 3 6.56 -37.69 14.28
N LEU A 4 5.33 -37.97 14.68
CA LEU A 4 4.15 -37.97 13.81
C LEU A 4 3.56 -36.56 13.77
N ASN A 5 3.13 -36.16 12.57
CA ASN A 5 2.82 -34.79 12.20
C ASN A 5 1.75 -34.11 13.08
N LYS A 6 2.08 -32.90 13.57
CA LYS A 6 1.20 -31.86 14.15
C LYS A 6 0.63 -32.03 15.57
N THR A 7 1.15 -32.95 16.37
CA THR A 7 0.98 -32.89 17.83
C THR A 7 2.33 -33.16 18.49
N ASN A 8 2.76 -32.28 19.41
CA ASN A 8 4.01 -32.38 20.16
C ASN A 8 3.91 -33.51 21.21
N ILE A 9 3.68 -34.75 20.75
CA ILE A 9 3.59 -35.92 21.61
C ILE A 9 4.99 -36.52 21.72
N ILE A 10 5.57 -36.43 22.91
CA ILE A 10 6.83 -37.08 23.23
C ILE A 10 6.52 -38.50 23.69
N VAL A 11 6.96 -39.50 22.92
CA VAL A 11 6.84 -40.91 23.28
C VAL A 11 8.11 -41.33 24.04
N LEU A 12 7.93 -41.71 25.30
CA LEU A 12 8.98 -42.24 26.18
C LEU A 12 8.80 -43.76 26.29
N GLU A 13 9.84 -44.51 25.92
CA GLU A 13 9.87 -45.97 26.02
C GLU A 13 11.07 -46.39 26.87
N TYR A 14 10.85 -47.28 27.84
CA TYR A 14 11.89 -47.82 28.69
C TYR A 14 11.71 -49.33 28.84
N THR A 15 12.80 -50.08 28.65
CA THR A 15 12.81 -51.54 28.73
C THR A 15 13.61 -51.99 29.94
N SER A 16 12.99 -52.82 30.79
CA SER A 16 13.63 -53.40 31.98
C SER A 16 13.27 -54.88 32.12
N LYS A 17 14.09 -55.62 32.87
CA LYS A 17 13.82 -57.02 33.24
C LYS A 17 12.69 -57.14 34.26
N ASP A 18 12.51 -56.11 35.08
CA ASP A 18 11.44 -56.03 36.07
C ASP A 18 10.36 -55.04 35.58
N PRO A 19 9.11 -55.49 35.40
CA PRO A 19 7.99 -54.63 35.01
C PRO A 19 7.75 -53.45 35.96
N GLU A 20 8.00 -53.62 37.27
CA GLU A 20 7.76 -52.56 38.25
C GLU A 20 8.82 -51.46 38.17
N LEU A 21 10.10 -51.83 38.01
CA LEU A 21 11.18 -50.88 37.79
C LEU A 21 11.00 -50.10 36.49
N ALA A 22 10.43 -50.71 35.46
CA ALA A 22 10.19 -50.01 34.19
C ALA A 22 9.22 -48.85 34.36
N VAL A 23 8.12 -49.07 35.09
CA VAL A 23 7.11 -48.05 35.36
C VAL A 23 7.66 -46.94 36.25
N GLN A 24 8.43 -47.29 37.29
CA GLN A 24 9.03 -46.31 38.21
C GLN A 24 10.04 -45.39 37.51
N MET A 25 10.90 -45.93 36.64
CA MET A 25 11.88 -45.13 35.91
C MET A 25 11.21 -44.16 34.93
N VAL A 26 10.17 -44.61 34.21
CA VAL A 26 9.41 -43.73 33.31
C VAL A 26 8.70 -42.64 34.11
N ASN A 27 8.07 -42.98 35.24
CA ASN A 27 7.46 -41.99 36.13
C ASN A 27 8.47 -40.95 36.63
N ALA A 28 9.63 -41.38 37.12
CA ALA A 28 10.66 -40.49 37.65
C ALA A 28 11.20 -39.54 36.57
N ILE A 29 11.40 -40.03 35.34
CA ILE A 29 11.83 -39.19 34.20
C ILE A 29 10.74 -38.18 33.83
N VAL A 30 9.47 -38.62 33.79
CA VAL A 30 8.33 -37.74 33.49
C VAL A 30 8.20 -36.65 34.57
N GLU A 31 8.24 -37.01 35.85
CA GLU A 31 8.17 -36.06 36.96
C GLU A 31 9.34 -35.07 36.96
N SER A 32 10.58 -35.54 36.76
CA SER A 32 11.75 -34.65 36.67
C SER A 32 11.66 -33.70 35.46
N TYR A 33 11.10 -34.15 34.35
CA TYR A 33 10.90 -33.30 33.18
C TYR A 33 9.80 -32.25 33.43
N LEU A 34 8.70 -32.63 34.08
CA LEU A 34 7.63 -31.70 34.48
C LEU A 34 8.15 -30.64 35.47
N ASP A 35 8.90 -31.03 36.50
CA ASP A 35 9.51 -30.08 37.46
C ASP A 35 10.52 -29.14 36.79
N PHE A 36 11.33 -29.65 35.86
CA PHE A 36 12.26 -28.81 35.08
C PHE A 36 11.51 -27.79 34.20
N MET A 37 10.46 -28.22 33.50
CA MET A 37 9.66 -27.35 32.64
C MET A 37 8.93 -26.27 33.45
N ASP A 38 8.33 -26.64 34.58
CA ASP A 38 7.66 -25.70 35.48
C ASP A 38 8.63 -24.62 35.99
N ARG A 39 9.82 -25.01 36.46
CA ARG A 39 10.83 -24.04 36.95
C ARG A 39 11.38 -23.13 35.85
N MET A 40 11.66 -23.69 34.67
CA MET A 40 12.24 -22.93 33.56
C MET A 40 11.24 -21.93 32.95
N HIS A 41 9.96 -22.32 32.87
CA HIS A 41 8.90 -21.45 32.34
C HIS A 41 8.45 -20.38 33.33
N GLN A 42 8.46 -20.66 34.64
CA GLN A 42 8.09 -19.68 35.66
C GLN A 42 9.06 -18.48 35.76
N GLY A 43 10.38 -18.73 35.78
CA GLY A 43 11.36 -17.65 35.93
C GLY A 43 11.40 -16.68 34.74
N THR A 44 11.48 -17.23 33.53
CA THR A 44 11.62 -16.44 32.30
C THR A 44 10.34 -15.66 31.95
N THR A 45 9.17 -16.25 32.19
CA THR A 45 7.89 -15.61 31.85
C THR A 45 7.53 -14.50 32.82
N ALA A 46 7.80 -14.68 34.12
CA ALA A 46 7.55 -13.65 35.12
C ALA A 46 8.39 -12.39 34.86
N GLU A 47 9.68 -12.55 34.52
CA GLU A 47 10.55 -11.42 34.16
C GLU A 47 10.06 -10.68 32.91
N ILE A 48 9.62 -11.40 31.87
CA ILE A 48 9.07 -10.78 30.65
C ILE A 48 7.78 -10.01 30.97
N VAL A 49 6.86 -10.59 31.74
CA VAL A 49 5.61 -9.92 32.13
C VAL A 49 5.91 -8.69 32.98
N GLU A 50 6.88 -8.73 33.89
CA GLU A 50 7.28 -7.57 34.69
C GLU A 50 7.80 -6.42 33.81
N VAL A 51 8.68 -6.72 32.84
CA VAL A 51 9.20 -5.72 31.89
C VAL A 51 8.08 -5.12 31.04
N LEU A 52 7.22 -5.96 30.45
CA LEU A 52 6.09 -5.49 29.63
C LEU A 52 5.09 -4.68 30.46
N THR A 53 4.89 -5.01 31.75
CA THR A 53 4.01 -4.26 32.64
C THR A 53 4.59 -2.88 32.96
N LYS A 54 5.91 -2.78 33.20
CA LYS A 54 6.60 -1.50 33.37
C LYS A 54 6.48 -0.62 32.12
N GLU A 55 6.67 -1.19 30.94
CA GLU A 55 6.53 -0.48 29.66
C GLU A 55 5.08 -0.04 29.40
N LYS A 56 4.10 -0.86 29.78
CA LYS A 56 2.67 -0.53 29.72
C LYS A 56 2.31 0.65 30.62
N ASP A 57 2.84 0.67 31.85
CA ASP A 57 2.62 1.78 32.78
C ASP A 57 3.31 3.06 32.30
N ASP A 58 4.47 2.95 31.64
CA ASP A 58 5.16 4.11 31.03
C ASP A 58 4.38 4.68 29.84
N LEU A 59 3.91 3.83 28.93
CA LEU A 59 3.02 4.24 27.82
C LEU A 59 1.75 4.91 28.33
N MET A 60 1.16 4.42 29.42
CA MET A 60 -0.02 5.03 30.04
C MET A 60 0.28 6.45 30.54
N ARG A 61 1.45 6.68 31.15
CA ARG A 61 1.86 8.03 31.59
C ARG A 61 2.09 8.96 30.41
N GLN A 62 2.82 8.51 29.39
CA GLN A 62 3.05 9.29 28.18
C GLN A 62 1.75 9.67 27.49
N LEU A 63 0.80 8.73 27.41
CA LEU A 63 -0.52 8.96 26.86
C LEU A 63 -1.31 9.99 27.67
N ALA A 64 -1.33 9.89 29.00
CA ALA A 64 -1.99 10.86 29.86
C ALA A 64 -1.38 12.27 29.73
N GLU A 65 -0.06 12.36 29.64
CA GLU A 65 0.65 13.62 29.41
C GLU A 65 0.29 14.24 28.05
N LYS A 66 0.30 13.45 26.98
CA LYS A 66 -0.06 13.89 25.63
C LYS A 66 -1.53 14.28 25.51
N GLU A 67 -2.43 13.54 26.15
CA GLU A 67 -3.86 13.88 26.21
C GLU A 67 -4.10 15.20 26.95
N GLN A 68 -3.39 15.43 28.06
CA GLN A 68 -3.44 16.70 28.78
C GLN A 68 -2.89 17.85 27.93
N GLU A 69 -1.77 17.65 27.23
CA GLU A 69 -1.19 18.63 26.30
C GLU A 69 -2.18 18.98 25.17
N LEU A 70 -2.82 17.96 24.57
CA LEU A 70 -3.87 18.14 23.58
C LEU A 70 -5.06 18.94 24.14
N GLN A 71 -5.49 18.66 25.37
CA GLN A 71 -6.58 19.36 26.01
C GLN A 71 -6.26 20.84 26.24
N LEU A 72 -5.08 21.14 26.80
CA LEU A 72 -4.65 22.52 27.04
C LEU A 72 -4.55 23.31 25.73
N LEU A 73 -3.98 22.69 24.67
CA LEU A 73 -3.86 23.31 23.36
C LEU A 73 -5.23 23.52 22.70
N SER A 74 -6.16 22.57 22.87
CA SER A 74 -7.53 22.68 22.36
C SER A 74 -8.32 23.77 23.09
N GLU A 75 -8.16 23.90 24.41
CA GLU A 75 -8.73 24.99 25.20
C GLU A 75 -8.17 26.36 24.78
N GLU A 76 -6.86 26.44 24.49
CA GLU A 76 -6.20 27.68 24.05
C GLU A 76 -6.62 28.13 22.65
N ILE A 77 -6.89 27.20 21.74
CA ILE A 77 -7.44 27.49 20.39
C ILE A 77 -8.89 27.98 20.50
N GLY A 78 -9.58 27.63 21.60
CA GLY A 78 -10.94 28.03 21.88
C GLY A 78 -11.96 27.11 21.22
N SER A 79 -13.09 26.95 21.89
CA SER A 79 -14.21 26.04 21.59
C SER A 79 -14.98 26.31 20.29
N LEU A 80 -14.37 26.96 19.31
CA LEU A 80 -14.92 27.06 17.96
C LEU A 80 -14.52 25.80 17.19
N ASP A 81 -15.19 24.71 17.56
CA ASP A 81 -15.32 23.50 16.77
C ASP A 81 -16.10 23.82 15.49
N VAL A 82 -15.45 24.57 14.60
CA VAL A 82 -15.78 24.56 13.19
C VAL A 82 -15.09 23.30 12.69
N GLY A 83 -15.86 22.21 12.71
CA GLY A 83 -15.41 20.84 12.69
C GLY A 83 -14.24 20.60 11.74
N LEU A 84 -13.22 19.92 12.26
CA LEU A 84 -12.11 19.36 11.49
C LEU A 84 -12.57 18.34 10.42
N GLU A 85 -13.86 18.01 10.38
CA GLU A 85 -14.50 17.16 9.37
C GLU A 85 -15.07 17.94 8.18
N ASP A 86 -15.35 19.25 8.32
CA ASP A 86 -15.96 20.05 7.26
C ASP A 86 -14.91 21.01 6.68
N GLU A 87 -14.81 21.06 5.35
CA GLU A 87 -13.85 21.82 4.52
C GLU A 87 -13.90 23.36 4.71
N SER A 88 -14.55 23.79 5.78
CA SER A 88 -14.75 25.15 6.23
C SER A 88 -13.45 25.78 6.74
N VAL A 89 -12.98 26.77 5.98
CA VAL A 89 -11.83 27.61 6.33
C VAL A 89 -12.12 28.37 7.63
N HIS A 90 -11.22 28.27 8.60
CA HIS A 90 -11.37 28.94 9.89
C HIS A 90 -11.62 30.46 9.71
N PRO A 91 -12.54 31.09 10.46
CA PRO A 91 -12.92 32.50 10.28
C PRO A 91 -11.75 33.50 10.27
N LEU A 92 -10.69 33.23 11.03
CA LEU A 92 -9.46 34.05 11.03
C LEU A 92 -8.71 34.00 9.68
N VAL A 93 -8.65 32.83 9.04
CA VAL A 93 -8.07 32.68 7.71
C VAL A 93 -8.95 33.38 6.68
N GLN A 94 -10.28 33.22 6.78
CA GLN A 94 -11.23 33.92 5.91
C GLN A 94 -11.13 35.44 6.03
N ARG A 95 -10.97 35.96 7.26
CA ARG A 95 -10.75 37.38 7.52
C ARG A 95 -9.47 37.89 6.86
N ALA A 96 -8.37 37.13 6.94
CA ALA A 96 -7.12 37.49 6.27
C ALA A 96 -7.27 37.49 4.74
N MET A 97 -8.05 36.56 4.17
CA MET A 97 -8.35 36.52 2.74
C MET A 97 -9.17 37.74 2.28
N GLU A 98 -10.20 38.14 3.04
CA GLU A 98 -11.00 39.33 2.71
C GLU A 98 -10.19 40.63 2.83
N PHE A 99 -9.31 40.75 3.84
CA PHE A 99 -8.39 41.89 3.90
C PHE A 99 -7.40 41.91 2.73
N ASN A 100 -6.88 40.75 2.31
CA ASN A 100 -6.02 40.68 1.13
C ASN A 100 -6.78 41.11 -0.14
N LYS A 101 -8.02 40.65 -0.32
CA LYS A 101 -8.86 40.99 -1.47
C LYS A 101 -9.14 42.50 -1.52
N SER A 102 -9.49 43.09 -0.39
CA SER A 102 -9.70 44.54 -0.31
C SER A 102 -8.40 45.34 -0.49
N LEU A 103 -7.26 44.82 -0.02
CA LEU A 103 -5.94 45.43 -0.23
C LEU A 103 -5.59 45.46 -1.72
N ILE A 104 -5.77 44.34 -2.43
CA ILE A 104 -5.54 44.26 -3.88
C ILE A 104 -6.44 45.24 -4.63
N ALA A 105 -7.71 45.36 -4.23
CA ALA A 105 -8.62 46.32 -4.84
C ALA A 105 -8.16 47.78 -4.66
N VAL A 106 -7.72 48.15 -3.46
CA VAL A 106 -7.20 49.50 -3.17
C VAL A 106 -5.86 49.74 -3.87
N GLN A 107 -4.98 48.74 -3.94
CA GLN A 107 -3.72 48.82 -4.69
C GLN A 107 -3.95 49.07 -6.17
N LYS A 108 -4.91 48.37 -6.77
CA LYS A 108 -5.33 48.59 -8.15
C LYS A 108 -5.79 50.05 -8.34
N GLN A 109 -6.66 50.55 -7.47
CA GLN A 109 -7.11 51.95 -7.50
C GLN A 109 -5.95 52.93 -7.40
N ARG A 110 -4.99 52.71 -6.50
CA ARG A 110 -3.81 53.58 -6.36
C ARG A 110 -2.99 53.62 -7.64
N VAL A 111 -2.73 52.46 -8.25
CA VAL A 111 -1.92 52.36 -9.48
C VAL A 111 -2.63 53.07 -10.64
N GLU A 112 -3.93 52.86 -10.81
CA GLU A 112 -4.74 53.54 -11.83
C GLU A 112 -4.73 55.07 -11.62
N LEU A 113 -4.87 55.52 -10.36
CA LEU A 113 -4.86 56.94 -10.01
C LEU A 113 -3.48 57.59 -10.17
N ALA A 114 -2.41 56.88 -9.84
CA ALA A 114 -1.05 57.35 -10.06
C ALA A 114 -0.73 57.48 -11.56
N ALA A 115 -1.20 56.52 -12.37
CA ALA A 115 -1.06 56.57 -13.82
C ALA A 115 -1.84 57.73 -14.44
N SER A 116 -3.08 57.98 -13.99
CA SER A 116 -3.89 59.10 -14.46
C SER A 116 -3.32 60.46 -14.03
N LEU A 117 -2.80 60.58 -12.80
CA LEU A 117 -2.06 61.77 -12.36
C LEU A 117 -0.83 62.03 -13.24
N ALA A 118 -0.03 61.02 -13.52
CA ALA A 118 1.16 61.16 -14.37
C ALA A 118 0.82 61.49 -15.83
N ALA A 119 -0.33 61.03 -16.34
CA ALA A 119 -0.84 61.44 -17.65
C ALA A 119 -1.31 62.90 -17.65
N LEU A 120 -2.04 63.31 -16.61
CA LEU A 120 -2.49 64.67 -16.42
C LEU A 120 -1.32 65.66 -16.29
N GLU A 121 -0.30 65.33 -15.50
CA GLU A 121 0.89 66.18 -15.36
C GLU A 121 1.59 66.42 -16.71
N ARG A 122 1.67 65.40 -17.57
CA ARG A 122 2.20 65.51 -18.94
C ARG A 122 1.29 66.36 -19.84
N ALA A 123 -0.01 66.12 -19.80
CA ALA A 123 -0.99 66.90 -20.58
C ALA A 123 -0.95 68.39 -20.23
N VAL A 124 -0.81 68.72 -18.94
CA VAL A 124 -0.67 70.10 -18.45
C VAL A 124 0.63 70.73 -18.95
N GLN A 125 1.76 70.01 -18.93
CA GLN A 125 3.03 70.51 -19.48
C GLN A 125 2.95 70.77 -21.00
N ASN A 126 2.25 69.91 -21.72
CA ASN A 126 2.08 70.01 -23.18
C ASN A 126 0.98 70.99 -23.62
N HIS A 127 0.26 71.62 -22.68
CA HIS A 127 -0.88 72.49 -22.96
C HIS A 127 -2.01 71.78 -23.75
N GLU A 128 -2.22 70.50 -23.48
CA GLU A 128 -3.27 69.69 -24.10
C GLU A 128 -4.66 69.98 -23.49
N ASP A 129 -5.72 69.60 -24.20
CA ASP A 129 -7.10 69.84 -23.75
C ASP A 129 -7.49 68.93 -22.58
N LEU A 130 -7.56 69.51 -21.38
CA LEU A 130 -7.82 68.79 -20.12
C LEU A 130 -9.27 68.32 -19.96
N ARG A 131 -10.19 68.71 -20.86
CA ARG A 131 -11.61 68.34 -20.79
C ARG A 131 -11.84 66.83 -20.83
N GLN A 132 -11.03 66.10 -21.60
CA GLN A 132 -11.12 64.64 -21.70
C GLN A 132 -10.79 63.96 -20.37
N TYR A 133 -9.84 64.51 -19.61
CA TYR A 133 -9.44 63.97 -18.31
C TYR A 133 -10.53 64.19 -17.24
N ILE A 134 -11.22 65.33 -17.27
CA ILE A 134 -12.37 65.61 -16.40
C ILE A 134 -13.53 64.64 -16.68
N LEU A 135 -13.79 64.32 -17.94
CA LEU A 135 -14.86 63.38 -18.33
C LEU A 135 -14.52 61.93 -17.98
N SER A 136 -13.24 61.57 -17.98
CA SER A 136 -12.75 60.24 -17.59
C SER A 136 -12.63 60.05 -16.08
N MET A 137 -12.75 61.13 -15.30
CA MET A 137 -12.71 61.06 -13.84
C MET A 137 -13.96 60.33 -13.35
N SER A 138 -13.76 59.17 -12.75
CA SER A 138 -14.82 58.29 -12.24
C SER A 138 -15.43 58.73 -10.91
N ASP A 139 -14.95 59.84 -10.33
CA ASP A 139 -15.35 60.32 -9.00
C ASP A 139 -16.35 61.49 -9.13
N ASP A 140 -17.63 61.20 -8.91
CA ASP A 140 -18.73 62.18 -9.03
C ASP A 140 -18.52 63.37 -8.10
N VAL A 141 -17.95 63.14 -6.92
CA VAL A 141 -17.67 64.20 -5.92
C VAL A 141 -16.57 65.15 -6.41
N GLY A 142 -15.50 64.61 -7.00
CA GLY A 142 -14.43 65.42 -7.57
C GLY A 142 -14.93 66.25 -8.76
N ARG A 143 -15.82 65.66 -9.57
CA ARG A 143 -16.46 66.33 -10.70
C ARG A 143 -17.38 67.45 -10.25
N GLU A 144 -18.22 67.25 -9.24
CA GLU A 144 -19.09 68.32 -8.72
C GLU A 144 -18.30 69.47 -8.10
N LEU A 145 -17.27 69.18 -7.31
CA LEU A 145 -16.40 70.21 -6.74
C LEU A 145 -15.69 71.03 -7.83
N LEU A 146 -15.24 70.36 -8.90
CA LEU A 146 -14.71 71.03 -10.08
C LEU A 146 -15.76 71.91 -10.75
N LEU A 147 -16.94 71.38 -11.06
CA LEU A 147 -18.00 72.16 -11.71
C LEU A 147 -18.41 73.38 -10.89
N ASN A 148 -18.50 73.24 -9.57
CA ASN A 148 -18.74 74.34 -8.64
C ASN A 148 -17.59 75.36 -8.65
N SER A 149 -16.33 74.91 -8.66
CA SER A 149 -15.15 75.80 -8.72
C SER A 149 -14.98 76.51 -10.06
N LEU A 150 -15.53 75.94 -11.15
CA LEU A 150 -15.51 76.51 -12.50
C LEU A 150 -16.61 77.56 -12.72
N GLY A 151 -17.41 77.84 -11.69
CA GLY A 151 -18.45 78.85 -11.77
C GLY A 151 -19.67 78.41 -12.58
N PHE A 152 -19.87 77.09 -12.77
CA PHE A 152 -21.15 76.54 -13.20
C PHE A 152 -22.15 76.62 -12.04
N ASN A 153 -22.43 77.83 -11.59
CA ASN A 153 -23.37 78.12 -10.54
C ASN A 153 -24.75 77.77 -11.11
N SER A 154 -25.44 76.79 -10.53
CA SER A 154 -26.82 76.42 -10.92
C SER A 154 -27.75 77.64 -10.95
N GLN A 155 -27.45 78.64 -10.12
CA GLN A 155 -28.16 79.92 -10.03
C GLN A 155 -27.99 80.81 -11.27
N GLU A 156 -26.79 80.94 -11.84
CA GLU A 156 -26.55 81.74 -13.05
C GLU A 156 -27.20 81.09 -14.29
N ALA A 157 -27.06 79.78 -14.44
CA ALA A 157 -27.75 79.01 -15.48
C ALA A 157 -29.28 79.12 -15.38
N SER A 158 -29.81 79.09 -14.15
CA SER A 158 -31.25 79.28 -13.92
C SER A 158 -31.73 80.70 -14.28
N SER A 159 -30.90 81.72 -14.04
CA SER A 159 -31.22 83.12 -14.39
C SER A 159 -31.22 83.34 -15.91
N GLN A 160 -30.33 82.66 -16.64
CA GLN A 160 -30.33 82.66 -18.11
C GLN A 160 -31.61 82.02 -18.65
N LEU A 161 -31.98 80.85 -18.14
CA LEU A 161 -33.21 80.15 -18.55
C LEU A 161 -34.46 81.01 -18.30
N ALA A 162 -34.50 81.78 -17.21
CA ALA A 162 -35.59 82.72 -16.95
C ALA A 162 -35.64 83.85 -18.00
N MET A 163 -34.47 84.41 -18.35
CA MET A 163 -34.37 85.49 -19.34
C MET A 163 -34.70 85.02 -20.76
N GLU A 164 -34.29 83.81 -21.13
CA GLU A 164 -34.64 83.19 -22.41
C GLU A 164 -36.15 82.95 -22.53
N ARG A 165 -36.78 82.43 -21.46
CA ARG A 165 -38.24 82.28 -21.41
C ARG A 165 -38.94 83.63 -21.58
N GLN A 166 -38.46 84.67 -20.90
CA GLN A 166 -39.00 86.02 -21.03
C GLN A 166 -38.84 86.57 -22.46
N LEU A 167 -37.69 86.34 -23.10
CA LEU A 167 -37.46 86.75 -24.49
C LEU A 167 -38.44 86.08 -25.47
N VAL A 168 -38.71 84.79 -25.29
CA VAL A 168 -39.68 84.05 -26.12
C VAL A 168 -41.09 84.61 -25.94
N GLN A 169 -41.50 84.89 -24.70
CA GLN A 169 -42.80 85.52 -24.41
C GLN A 169 -42.89 86.92 -25.02
N ASP A 170 -41.83 87.73 -24.90
CA ASP A 170 -41.79 89.09 -25.46
C ASP A 170 -41.87 89.09 -26.99
N ARG A 171 -41.21 88.14 -27.66
CA ARG A 171 -41.33 87.97 -29.12
C ARG A 171 -42.74 87.55 -29.54
N ALA A 172 -43.37 86.63 -28.80
CA ALA A 172 -44.74 86.21 -29.09
C ALA A 172 -45.74 87.38 -28.94
N LEU A 173 -45.56 88.22 -27.91
CA LEU A 173 -46.37 89.43 -27.70
C LEU A 173 -46.14 90.49 -28.78
N LEU A 174 -44.91 90.63 -29.27
CA LEU A 174 -44.61 91.54 -30.37
C LEU A 174 -45.30 91.08 -31.66
N GLN A 175 -45.30 89.77 -31.92
CA GLN A 175 -45.93 89.20 -33.10
C GLN A 175 -47.46 89.35 -33.07
N SER A 176 -48.10 89.14 -31.92
CA SER A 176 -49.55 89.36 -31.79
C SER A 176 -49.94 90.84 -31.92
N LEU A 177 -49.09 91.78 -31.49
CA LEU A 177 -49.33 93.22 -31.69
C LEU A 177 -49.25 93.63 -33.16
N TYR A 178 -48.38 92.99 -33.95
CA TYR A 178 -48.32 93.21 -35.40
C TYR A 178 -49.53 92.64 -36.14
N GLU A 179 -49.99 91.45 -35.77
CA GLU A 179 -51.21 90.84 -36.31
C GLU A 179 -52.46 91.69 -35.99
N GLY A 180 -52.46 92.40 -34.86
CA GLY A 180 -53.50 93.36 -34.48
C GLY A 180 -53.49 94.72 -35.21
N GLY A 181 -52.61 94.91 -36.20
CA GLY A 181 -52.57 96.10 -37.04
C GLY A 181 -51.82 97.31 -36.45
N LEU A 182 -51.05 97.12 -35.37
CA LEU A 182 -50.20 98.19 -34.82
C LEU A 182 -48.91 98.32 -35.65
N GLY A 183 -48.67 99.50 -36.22
CA GLY A 183 -47.45 99.82 -36.96
C GLY A 183 -46.22 100.00 -36.06
N ASP A 184 -45.04 99.98 -36.69
CA ASP A 184 -43.72 100.02 -36.02
C ASP A 184 -43.47 101.21 -35.08
N ASN A 185 -44.21 102.31 -35.25
CA ASN A 185 -44.07 103.54 -34.48
C ASN A 185 -44.97 103.60 -33.22
N HIS A 186 -45.73 102.56 -32.90
CA HIS A 186 -46.55 102.58 -31.70
C HIS A 186 -45.68 102.49 -30.42
N PRO A 187 -45.90 103.33 -29.39
CA PRO A 187 -45.05 103.39 -28.19
C PRO A 187 -44.90 102.05 -27.45
N ARG A 188 -45.94 101.20 -27.47
CA ARG A 188 -45.87 99.84 -26.90
C ARG A 188 -44.98 98.88 -27.68
N VAL A 189 -44.96 98.99 -29.01
CA VAL A 189 -44.09 98.16 -29.87
C VAL A 189 -42.64 98.59 -29.68
N GLN A 190 -42.36 99.89 -29.59
CA GLN A 190 -41.02 100.41 -29.31
C GLN A 190 -40.48 99.98 -27.94
N ALA A 191 -41.30 100.09 -26.88
CA ALA A 191 -40.92 99.62 -25.54
C ALA A 191 -40.62 98.11 -25.51
N LEU A 192 -41.41 97.31 -26.24
CA LEU A 192 -41.20 95.86 -26.34
C LEU A 192 -39.95 95.52 -27.16
N LYS A 193 -39.70 96.21 -28.28
CA LYS A 193 -38.45 96.09 -29.06
C LYS A 193 -37.22 96.41 -28.22
N GLN A 194 -37.28 97.48 -27.40
CA GLN A 194 -36.19 97.82 -26.49
C GLN A 194 -35.96 96.73 -25.44
N ARG A 195 -37.03 96.17 -24.84
CA ARG A 195 -36.91 95.07 -23.87
C ARG A 195 -36.31 93.81 -24.50
N ILE A 196 -36.75 93.46 -25.71
CA ILE A 196 -36.21 92.35 -26.49
C ILE A 196 -34.72 92.57 -26.79
N ALA A 197 -34.33 93.77 -27.21
CA ALA A 197 -32.93 94.11 -27.50
C ALA A 197 -32.05 94.01 -26.24
N MET A 198 -32.53 94.52 -25.11
CA MET A 198 -31.86 94.41 -23.81
C MET A 198 -31.69 92.95 -23.38
N SER A 199 -32.75 92.13 -23.47
CA SER A 199 -32.72 90.71 -23.13
C SER A 199 -31.76 89.93 -24.05
N GLN A 200 -31.75 90.23 -25.36
CA GLN A 200 -30.80 89.63 -26.31
C GLN A 200 -29.36 90.01 -26.01
N GLN A 201 -29.10 91.28 -25.71
CA GLN A 201 -27.76 91.76 -25.38
C GLN A 201 -27.25 91.13 -24.07
N TYR A 202 -28.13 90.94 -23.09
CA TYR A 202 -27.79 90.23 -21.85
C TYR A 202 -27.41 88.77 -22.11
N ILE A 203 -28.18 88.04 -22.92
CA ILE A 203 -27.92 86.64 -23.27
C ILE A 203 -26.62 86.50 -24.07
N ALA A 204 -26.41 87.36 -25.08
CA ALA A 204 -25.18 87.34 -25.89
C ALA A 204 -23.94 87.71 -25.05
N GLY A 205 -24.05 88.71 -24.17
CA GLY A 205 -22.98 89.07 -23.24
C GLY A 205 -22.72 88.01 -22.17
N PHE A 206 -23.71 87.21 -21.81
CA PHE A 206 -23.53 86.05 -20.94
C PHE A 206 -22.69 84.97 -21.62
N GLN A 207 -23.03 84.56 -22.84
CA GLN A 207 -22.25 83.57 -23.60
C GLN A 207 -20.78 83.97 -23.72
N SER A 208 -20.49 85.23 -24.11
CA SER A 208 -19.11 85.70 -24.24
C SER A 208 -18.35 85.74 -22.91
N ARG A 209 -19.00 86.12 -21.80
CA ARG A 209 -18.38 86.08 -20.46
C ARG A 209 -18.06 84.67 -20.00
N VAL A 210 -18.96 83.72 -20.29
CA VAL A 210 -18.74 82.30 -20.00
C VAL A 210 -17.59 81.76 -20.83
N GLU A 211 -17.53 82.06 -22.14
CA GLU A 211 -16.43 81.65 -23.01
C GLU A 211 -15.07 82.21 -22.55
N GLN A 212 -15.01 83.50 -22.20
CA GLN A 212 -13.78 84.13 -21.70
C GLN A 212 -13.33 83.53 -20.36
N ARG A 213 -14.26 83.35 -19.42
CA ARG A 213 -13.96 82.73 -18.12
C ARG A 213 -13.48 81.29 -18.31
N MET A 214 -14.10 80.53 -19.22
CA MET A 214 -13.66 79.17 -19.55
C MET A 214 -12.26 79.14 -20.16
N ALA A 215 -11.93 80.06 -21.06
CA ALA A 215 -10.61 80.16 -21.66
C ALA A 215 -9.51 80.54 -20.64
N GLU A 216 -9.79 81.47 -19.73
CA GLU A 216 -8.87 81.82 -18.62
C GLU A 216 -8.66 80.65 -17.64
N LEU A 217 -9.73 79.94 -17.31
CA LEU A 217 -9.67 78.75 -16.46
C LEU A 217 -8.85 77.63 -17.12
N GLN A 218 -9.05 77.39 -18.42
CA GLN A 218 -8.31 76.41 -19.21
C GLN A 218 -6.80 76.67 -19.19
N ASN A 219 -6.39 77.92 -19.38
CA ASN A 219 -4.99 78.23 -19.60
C ASN A 219 -4.16 78.40 -18.31
N SER A 220 -4.77 78.74 -17.17
CA SER A 220 -3.97 79.14 -15.99
C SER A 220 -4.28 78.41 -14.68
N ARG A 221 -5.47 77.81 -14.51
CA ARG A 221 -5.89 77.30 -13.19
C ARG A 221 -6.39 75.87 -13.18
N LEU A 222 -6.90 75.37 -14.31
CA LEU A 222 -7.44 74.02 -14.42
C LEU A 222 -6.39 72.93 -14.15
N GLY A 223 -5.22 73.01 -14.78
CA GLY A 223 -4.15 72.03 -14.62
C GLY A 223 -3.69 71.87 -13.16
N PRO A 224 -3.25 72.94 -12.49
CA PRO A 224 -2.82 72.88 -11.10
C PRO A 224 -3.93 72.41 -10.13
N MET A 225 -5.18 72.85 -10.36
CA MET A 225 -6.32 72.43 -9.54
C MET A 225 -6.59 70.93 -9.67
N LEU A 226 -6.65 70.41 -10.90
CA LEU A 226 -6.85 68.98 -11.16
C LEU A 226 -5.73 68.14 -10.53
N ILE A 227 -4.47 68.54 -10.73
CA ILE A 227 -3.31 67.88 -10.14
C ILE A 227 -3.42 67.87 -8.60
N SER A 228 -3.81 68.98 -7.98
CA SER A 228 -3.94 69.06 -6.51
C SER A 228 -5.03 68.13 -5.98
N LEU A 229 -6.18 68.07 -6.66
CA LEU A 229 -7.29 67.19 -6.30
C LEU A 229 -6.89 65.72 -6.43
N MET A 230 -6.26 65.36 -7.55
CA MET A 230 -5.79 64.00 -7.79
C MET A 230 -4.70 63.59 -6.80
N ARG A 231 -3.78 64.49 -6.43
CA ARG A 231 -2.78 64.25 -5.37
C ARG A 231 -3.41 64.03 -4.01
N GLN A 232 -4.41 64.83 -3.65
CA GLN A 232 -5.16 64.65 -2.40
C GLN A 232 -5.86 63.29 -2.38
N ARG A 233 -6.52 62.91 -3.48
CA ARG A 233 -7.17 61.60 -3.61
C ARG A 233 -6.18 60.44 -3.54
N LEU A 234 -5.02 60.59 -4.17
CA LEU A 234 -3.94 59.60 -4.11
C LEU A 234 -3.41 59.44 -2.68
N ALA A 235 -3.27 60.53 -1.95
CA ALA A 235 -2.87 60.49 -0.54
C ALA A 235 -3.93 59.76 0.32
N GLU A 236 -5.22 60.02 0.10
CA GLU A 236 -6.31 59.33 0.81
C GLU A 236 -6.30 57.81 0.53
N VAL A 237 -6.18 57.42 -0.74
CA VAL A 237 -6.11 56.01 -1.15
C VAL A 237 -4.86 55.34 -0.56
N TYR A 238 -3.73 56.04 -0.54
CA TYR A 238 -2.49 55.55 0.06
C TYR A 238 -2.62 55.33 1.58
N GLN A 239 -3.24 56.26 2.30
CA GLN A 239 -3.53 56.09 3.73
C GLN A 239 -4.44 54.86 3.96
N LYS A 240 -5.48 54.71 3.14
CA LYS A 240 -6.35 53.53 3.19
C LYS A 240 -5.57 52.24 2.93
N GLU A 241 -4.71 52.19 1.91
CA GLU A 241 -3.85 51.04 1.61
C GLU A 241 -2.97 50.66 2.80
N THR A 242 -2.24 51.62 3.38
CA THR A 242 -1.35 51.36 4.52
C THR A 242 -2.12 50.84 5.74
N SER A 243 -3.32 51.39 6.01
CA SER A 243 -4.18 50.90 7.09
C SER A 243 -4.68 49.47 6.85
N LEU A 244 -5.04 49.13 5.61
CA LEU A 244 -5.47 47.78 5.22
C LEU A 244 -4.31 46.79 5.28
N LEU A 245 -3.11 47.21 4.87
CA LEU A 245 -1.92 46.37 4.93
C LEU A 245 -1.57 46.01 6.38
N ALA A 246 -1.67 46.97 7.31
CA ALA A 246 -1.46 46.70 8.73
C ALA A 246 -2.50 45.71 9.29
N GLN A 247 -3.78 45.86 8.91
CA GLN A 247 -4.85 44.93 9.30
C GLN A 247 -4.67 43.54 8.68
N TYR A 248 -4.27 43.47 7.41
CA TYR A 248 -3.95 42.23 6.73
C TYR A 248 -2.79 41.49 7.40
N GLU A 249 -1.67 42.18 7.68
CA GLU A 249 -0.51 41.57 8.34
C GLU A 249 -0.84 41.10 9.77
N ALA A 250 -1.65 41.85 10.51
CA ALA A 250 -2.15 41.40 11.81
C ALA A 250 -3.01 40.13 11.68
N ALA A 251 -4.00 40.14 10.79
CA ALA A 251 -4.86 38.98 10.56
C ALA A 251 -4.09 37.76 10.02
N ARG A 252 -3.09 37.98 9.16
CA ARG A 252 -2.22 36.93 8.61
C ARG A 252 -1.37 36.29 9.69
N ARG A 253 -0.80 37.08 10.61
CA ARG A 253 -0.03 36.55 11.75
C ARG A 253 -0.90 35.71 12.67
N GLU A 254 -2.09 36.19 13.02
CA GLU A 254 -3.05 35.45 13.84
C GLU A 254 -3.48 34.15 13.15
N ALA A 255 -3.81 34.21 11.85
CA ALA A 255 -4.15 33.03 11.06
C ALA A 255 -2.99 32.03 11.00
N GLY A 256 -1.75 32.49 10.80
CA GLY A 256 -0.57 31.64 10.75
C GLY A 256 -0.25 30.97 12.09
N GLN A 257 -0.38 31.69 13.20
CA GLN A 257 -0.24 31.13 14.55
C GLN A 257 -1.29 30.05 14.80
N LEU A 258 -2.54 30.29 14.41
CA LEU A 258 -3.60 29.31 14.51
C LEU A 258 -3.32 28.07 13.66
N THR A 259 -2.95 28.23 12.38
CA THR A 259 -2.61 27.09 11.52
C THR A 259 -1.47 26.26 12.09
N GLY A 260 -0.45 26.90 12.67
CA GLY A 260 0.63 26.21 13.36
C GLY A 260 0.14 25.40 14.58
N ARG A 261 -0.76 25.97 15.38
CA ARG A 261 -1.37 25.27 16.53
C ARG A 261 -2.30 24.13 16.11
N LEU A 262 -3.09 24.30 15.05
CA LEU A 262 -3.93 23.24 14.50
C LEU A 262 -3.09 22.07 13.97
N ALA A 263 -1.95 22.35 13.33
CA ALA A 263 -1.01 21.31 12.94
C ALA A 263 -0.43 20.55 14.15
N GLN A 264 -0.15 21.24 15.25
CA GLN A 264 0.29 20.59 16.51
C GLN A 264 -0.81 19.73 17.12
N VAL A 265 -2.06 20.19 17.12
CA VAL A 265 -3.23 19.39 17.53
C VAL A 265 -3.31 18.10 16.71
N GLU A 266 -3.15 18.19 15.40
CA GLU A 266 -3.20 17.03 14.51
C GLU A 266 -2.06 16.04 14.79
N ILE A 267 -0.84 16.55 15.01
CA ILE A 267 0.30 15.71 15.42
C ILE A 267 0.01 15.01 16.74
N LEU A 268 -0.45 15.74 17.76
CA LEU A 268 -0.79 15.18 19.06
C LEU A 268 -1.89 14.12 18.98
N LYS A 269 -2.93 14.36 18.17
CA LYS A 269 -4.00 13.36 17.93
C LYS A 269 -3.44 12.07 17.32
N ASN A 270 -2.57 12.20 16.32
CA ASN A 270 -1.94 11.04 15.67
C ASN A 270 -0.99 10.30 16.62
N ASP A 271 -0.21 11.03 17.43
CA ASP A 271 0.67 10.45 18.45
C ASP A 271 -0.13 9.70 19.52
N ILE A 272 -1.23 10.29 20.03
CA ILE A 272 -2.12 9.64 20.99
C ILE A 272 -2.75 8.39 20.37
N ALA A 273 -3.18 8.44 19.11
CA ALA A 273 -3.74 7.28 18.41
C ALA A 273 -2.70 6.14 18.32
N GLY A 274 -1.47 6.46 17.94
CA GLY A 274 -0.36 5.50 17.90
C GLY A 274 -0.03 4.91 19.28
N LEU A 275 0.04 5.75 20.32
CA LEU A 275 0.27 5.30 21.70
C LEU A 275 -0.87 4.41 22.21
N ARG A 276 -2.13 4.72 21.89
CA ARG A 276 -3.30 3.88 22.23
C ARG A 276 -3.22 2.51 21.56
N GLU A 277 -2.81 2.46 20.30
CA GLU A 277 -2.64 1.21 19.57
C GLU A 277 -1.52 0.36 20.19
N LEU A 278 -0.36 0.96 20.47
CA LEU A 278 0.77 0.29 21.14
C LEU A 278 0.37 -0.22 22.53
N TYR A 279 -0.31 0.60 23.34
CA TYR A 279 -0.83 0.21 24.64
C TYR A 279 -1.76 -1.01 24.52
N THR A 280 -2.71 -0.98 23.58
CA THR A 280 -3.66 -2.08 23.37
C THR A 280 -2.95 -3.36 22.92
N ALA A 281 -1.97 -3.24 22.02
CA ALA A 281 -1.16 -4.37 21.56
C ALA A 281 -0.34 -4.99 22.72
N LEU A 282 0.25 -4.16 23.58
CA LEU A 282 1.03 -4.57 24.73
C LEU A 282 0.17 -5.26 25.79
N VAL A 283 -1.00 -4.69 26.13
CA VAL A 283 -1.99 -5.32 27.03
C VAL A 283 -2.42 -6.69 26.50
N LYS A 284 -2.71 -6.79 25.20
CA LYS A 284 -3.05 -8.07 24.56
C LYS A 284 -1.89 -9.06 24.66
N ARG A 285 -0.65 -8.62 24.45
CA ARG A 285 0.54 -9.48 24.55
C ARG A 285 0.74 -10.01 25.97
N ILE A 286 0.63 -9.15 26.99
CA ILE A 286 0.68 -9.55 28.40
C ILE A 286 -0.39 -10.60 28.69
N SER A 287 -1.64 -10.34 28.30
CA SER A 287 -2.76 -11.27 28.50
C SER A 287 -2.53 -12.62 27.80
N THR A 288 -1.97 -12.66 26.59
CA THR A 288 -1.67 -13.92 25.89
C THR A 288 -0.57 -14.74 26.55
N ILE A 289 0.44 -14.07 27.13
CA ILE A 289 1.54 -14.73 27.86
C ILE A 289 1.01 -15.32 29.17
N ASP A 290 0.19 -14.56 29.89
CA ASP A 290 -0.44 -14.99 31.14
C ASP A 290 -1.37 -16.20 30.93
N LEU A 291 -2.18 -16.17 29.86
CA LEU A 291 -3.05 -17.31 29.49
C LEU A 291 -2.25 -18.56 29.06
N SER A 292 -1.03 -18.37 28.53
CA SER A 292 -0.16 -19.48 28.12
C SER A 292 0.48 -20.19 29.32
N ASN A 293 0.68 -19.50 30.45
CA ASN A 293 1.13 -20.11 31.70
C ASN A 293 0.11 -21.10 32.28
N ASP A 294 -1.19 -20.92 32.00
CA ASP A 294 -2.26 -21.80 32.51
C ASP A 294 -2.43 -23.09 31.66
N LEU A 295 -1.82 -23.14 30.47
CA LEU A 295 -1.79 -24.34 29.62
C LEU A 295 -0.70 -25.32 30.10
N ARG A 296 -0.91 -25.88 31.30
CA ARG A 296 -0.09 -26.97 31.85
C ARG A 296 -0.03 -28.13 30.86
N THR A 297 1.17 -28.70 30.67
CA THR A 297 1.34 -29.96 29.93
C THR A 297 0.59 -31.08 30.65
N ALA A 298 -0.65 -31.34 30.25
CA ALA A 298 -1.45 -32.40 30.83
C ALA A 298 -0.92 -33.76 30.36
N LEU A 299 -0.63 -34.64 31.32
CA LEU A 299 -0.26 -36.03 31.05
C LEU A 299 -1.43 -36.73 30.34
N THR A 300 -1.31 -36.97 29.03
CA THR A 300 -2.40 -37.54 28.21
C THR A 300 -2.62 -39.03 28.48
N SER A 301 -1.64 -39.72 29.07
CA SER A 301 -1.80 -41.12 29.53
C SER A 301 -0.77 -41.46 30.62
N PRO A 302 -1.18 -42.10 31.74
CA PRO A 302 -0.24 -42.63 32.71
C PRO A 302 0.56 -43.80 32.09
N PRO A 303 1.83 -44.01 32.49
CA PRO A 303 2.63 -45.09 31.94
C PRO A 303 1.97 -46.44 32.20
N LYS A 304 1.68 -47.16 31.11
CA LYS A 304 0.95 -48.43 31.16
C LYS A 304 1.95 -49.58 31.32
N ARG A 305 1.77 -50.37 32.39
CA ARG A 305 2.47 -51.65 32.58
C ARG A 305 2.17 -52.57 31.40
N ASN A 306 3.22 -53.06 30.73
CA ASN A 306 3.09 -54.09 29.71
C ASN A 306 3.46 -55.45 30.34
N ASP A 307 2.46 -56.29 30.57
CA ASP A 307 2.66 -57.62 31.18
C ASP A 307 3.15 -58.68 30.18
N SER A 308 3.30 -58.31 28.90
CA SER A 308 3.83 -59.19 27.86
C SER A 308 5.30 -58.85 27.53
N PRO A 309 6.16 -59.87 27.33
CA PRO A 309 7.57 -59.63 27.00
C PRO A 309 7.69 -58.94 25.64
N VAL A 310 8.23 -57.72 25.65
CA VAL A 310 8.44 -56.89 24.45
C VAL A 310 9.51 -57.51 23.54
N SER A 311 10.47 -58.25 24.11
CA SER A 311 11.50 -59.00 23.38
C SER A 311 12.12 -60.10 24.25
N PRO A 312 12.47 -61.29 23.71
CA PRO A 312 12.18 -61.81 22.37
C PRO A 312 10.76 -62.41 22.29
N SER A 313 10.08 -62.20 21.16
CA SER A 313 8.78 -62.84 20.92
C SER A 313 8.97 -64.26 20.41
N LEU A 314 8.71 -65.24 21.28
CA LEU A 314 8.73 -66.68 20.97
C LEU A 314 8.15 -67.05 19.59
N PRO A 315 6.98 -66.54 19.15
CA PRO A 315 6.42 -66.93 17.85
C PRO A 315 7.26 -66.45 16.66
N ARG A 316 7.87 -65.26 16.73
CA ARG A 316 8.71 -64.75 15.63
C ARG A 316 10.01 -65.53 15.52
N THR A 317 10.64 -65.82 16.66
CA THR A 317 11.89 -66.61 16.68
C THR A 317 11.64 -68.02 16.18
N LEU A 318 10.55 -68.67 16.59
CA LEU A 318 10.17 -70.00 16.13
C LEU A 318 9.93 -70.03 14.61
N PHE A 319 9.18 -69.07 14.08
CA PHE A 319 8.94 -68.94 12.64
C PHE A 319 10.25 -68.83 11.84
N MET A 320 11.20 -68.03 12.34
CA MET A 320 12.49 -67.84 11.68
C MET A 320 13.34 -69.12 11.68
N ILE A 321 13.37 -69.86 12.80
CA ILE A 321 14.10 -71.14 12.90
C ILE A 321 13.54 -72.17 11.92
N VAL A 322 12.21 -72.32 11.87
CA VAL A 322 11.55 -73.29 10.97
C VAL A 322 11.88 -72.98 9.51
N PHE A 323 11.73 -71.73 9.08
CA PHE A 323 11.99 -71.36 7.68
C PHE A 323 13.44 -71.56 7.26
N VAL A 324 14.38 -71.17 8.11
CA VAL A 324 15.82 -71.32 7.81
C VAL A 324 16.22 -72.79 7.78
N GLY A 325 15.75 -73.61 8.73
CA GLY A 325 16.05 -75.04 8.77
C GLY A 325 15.53 -75.79 7.53
N LEU A 326 14.33 -75.45 7.09
CA LEU A 326 13.70 -76.07 5.91
C LEU A 326 14.45 -75.69 4.61
N GLY A 327 14.91 -74.44 4.51
CA GLY A 327 15.75 -73.99 3.38
C GLY A 327 17.08 -74.74 3.29
N ILE A 328 17.76 -74.96 4.42
CA ILE A 328 19.02 -75.72 4.47
C ILE A 328 18.80 -77.19 4.06
N GLY A 329 17.69 -77.80 4.50
CA GLY A 329 17.36 -79.18 4.15
C GLY A 329 17.19 -79.39 2.64
N PHE A 330 16.46 -78.50 1.97
CA PHE A 330 16.30 -78.58 0.50
C PHE A 330 17.61 -78.39 -0.26
N ALA A 331 18.46 -77.46 0.18
CA ALA A 331 19.77 -77.25 -0.42
C ALA A 331 20.65 -78.51 -0.34
N GLY A 332 20.60 -79.24 0.79
CA GLY A 332 21.36 -80.48 0.97
C GLY A 332 20.96 -81.59 -0.01
N VAL A 333 19.65 -81.79 -0.23
CA VAL A 333 19.15 -82.82 -1.17
C VAL A 333 19.57 -82.50 -2.60
N TYR A 334 19.50 -81.24 -3.01
CA TYR A 334 19.89 -80.80 -4.34
C TYR A 334 21.39 -81.03 -4.63
N ILE A 335 22.24 -80.77 -3.63
CA ILE A 335 23.68 -81.02 -3.74
C ILE A 335 23.98 -82.52 -3.88
N LEU A 336 23.26 -83.38 -3.16
CA LEU A 336 23.44 -84.84 -3.28
C LEU A 336 23.04 -85.38 -4.64
N ASP A 337 21.95 -84.88 -5.23
CA ASP A 337 21.46 -85.31 -6.55
C ASP A 337 22.41 -84.88 -7.69
N THR A 338 23.02 -83.71 -7.56
CA THR A 338 23.97 -83.19 -8.57
C THR A 338 25.34 -83.89 -8.57
N LEU A 339 25.67 -84.64 -7.51
CA LEU A 339 26.94 -85.37 -7.39
C LEU A 339 26.84 -86.86 -7.80
N ASP A 340 25.69 -87.35 -8.26
CA ASP A 340 25.51 -88.76 -8.68
C ASP A 340 25.92 -89.00 -10.14
N ASP A 341 27.19 -89.33 -10.38
CA ASP A 341 27.80 -89.56 -11.71
C ASP A 341 27.52 -90.95 -12.33
N ARG A 342 26.30 -91.50 -12.16
CA ARG A 342 25.94 -92.80 -12.76
C ARG A 342 25.30 -92.63 -14.14
N PHE A 343 25.88 -93.27 -15.15
CA PHE A 343 25.25 -93.40 -16.47
C PHE A 343 23.93 -94.16 -16.37
N ARG A 344 22.82 -93.53 -16.79
CA ARG A 344 21.47 -94.10 -16.68
C ARG A 344 21.01 -94.78 -17.97
N SER A 345 21.63 -94.51 -19.13
CA SER A 345 21.29 -95.17 -20.40
C SER A 345 22.50 -95.46 -21.31
N ILE A 346 22.30 -96.33 -22.31
CA ILE A 346 23.30 -96.69 -23.32
C ILE A 346 23.60 -95.50 -24.25
N GLU A 347 22.57 -94.72 -24.62
CA GLU A 347 22.73 -93.51 -25.44
C GLU A 347 23.59 -92.45 -24.71
N GLU A 348 23.37 -92.27 -23.41
CA GLU A 348 24.14 -91.34 -22.57
C GLU A 348 25.62 -91.71 -22.54
N MET A 349 25.93 -93.01 -22.40
CA MET A 349 27.29 -93.53 -22.43
C MET A 349 27.98 -93.29 -23.78
N GLN A 350 27.28 -93.56 -24.91
CA GLN A 350 27.84 -93.32 -26.25
C GLN A 350 28.09 -91.84 -26.53
N LEU A 351 27.19 -90.96 -26.08
CA LEU A 351 27.31 -89.51 -26.28
C LEU A 351 28.49 -88.91 -25.50
N GLN A 352 28.69 -89.34 -24.25
CA GLN A 352 29.79 -88.82 -23.42
C GLN A 352 31.15 -89.40 -23.81
N LEU A 353 31.24 -90.70 -24.11
CA LEU A 353 32.53 -91.36 -24.42
C LEU A 353 32.90 -91.34 -25.91
N ARG A 354 31.96 -91.01 -26.81
CA ARG A 354 32.14 -90.96 -28.28
C ARG A 354 32.70 -92.24 -28.91
N THR A 355 32.55 -93.38 -28.25
CA THR A 355 32.99 -94.69 -28.75
C THR A 355 31.78 -95.56 -29.06
N PRO A 356 31.78 -96.32 -30.16
CA PRO A 356 30.71 -97.25 -30.47
C PRO A 356 30.66 -98.37 -29.42
N VAL A 357 29.47 -98.67 -28.90
CA VAL A 357 29.28 -99.81 -28.00
C VAL A 357 29.30 -101.08 -28.84
N MET A 358 30.34 -101.89 -28.65
CA MET A 358 30.56 -103.11 -29.45
C MET A 358 29.61 -104.25 -29.06
N ALA A 359 29.31 -104.39 -27.77
CA ALA A 359 28.34 -105.35 -27.27
C ALA A 359 27.85 -104.93 -25.87
N VAL A 360 26.64 -105.35 -25.51
CA VAL A 360 26.09 -105.19 -24.16
C VAL A 360 26.03 -106.56 -23.50
N ILE A 361 26.87 -106.77 -22.50
CA ILE A 361 26.86 -108.00 -21.70
C ILE A 361 25.99 -107.76 -20.48
N ARG A 362 24.90 -108.53 -20.36
CA ARG A 362 24.00 -108.44 -19.20
C ARG A 362 24.74 -108.89 -17.94
N ARG A 363 24.35 -108.32 -16.79
CA ARG A 363 24.94 -108.69 -15.50
C ARG A 363 24.69 -110.17 -15.22
N MET A 364 25.77 -110.95 -15.21
CA MET A 364 25.72 -112.39 -14.93
C MET A 364 25.74 -112.66 -13.42
N LYS A 365 25.12 -113.77 -13.01
CA LYS A 365 25.26 -114.29 -11.65
C LYS A 365 26.62 -115.01 -11.53
N PRO A 366 27.43 -114.75 -10.49
CA PRO A 366 28.71 -115.43 -10.31
C PRO A 366 28.49 -116.94 -10.12
N ARG A 367 29.29 -117.78 -10.81
CA ARG A 367 29.26 -119.24 -10.67
C ARG A 367 30.41 -119.72 -9.78
N GLU A 368 30.13 -120.68 -8.90
CA GLU A 368 31.06 -121.11 -7.83
C GLU A 368 32.18 -122.08 -8.27
N PHE A 369 32.15 -122.61 -9.50
CA PHE A 369 33.17 -123.55 -9.98
C PHE A 369 34.32 -122.84 -10.71
N LEU A 370 35.55 -123.33 -10.54
CA LEU A 370 36.76 -122.83 -11.24
C LEU A 370 37.23 -123.86 -12.27
N GLY A 371 37.43 -123.44 -13.52
CA GLY A 371 37.94 -124.28 -14.62
C GLY A 371 37.29 -123.95 -15.97
N PRO A 372 37.70 -124.58 -17.08
CA PRO A 372 37.15 -124.26 -18.42
C PRO A 372 35.64 -124.49 -18.54
N LYS A 373 35.03 -125.27 -17.64
CA LYS A 373 33.57 -125.47 -17.54
C LYS A 373 32.83 -124.33 -16.80
N SER A 374 33.51 -123.33 -16.24
CA SER A 374 32.87 -122.16 -15.61
C SER A 374 32.73 -120.96 -16.56
N LEU A 375 33.33 -121.03 -17.75
CA LEU A 375 33.14 -120.06 -18.81
C LEU A 375 31.70 -120.15 -19.34
N GLN A 376 30.96 -119.05 -19.28
CA GLN A 376 29.53 -118.99 -19.64
C GLN A 376 29.26 -119.57 -21.04
N VAL A 377 30.12 -119.24 -22.01
CA VAL A 377 29.99 -119.71 -23.41
C VAL A 377 30.17 -121.23 -23.56
N VAL A 378 30.92 -121.87 -22.65
CA VAL A 378 31.14 -123.33 -22.66
C VAL A 378 30.06 -124.05 -21.85
N ALA A 379 29.66 -123.49 -20.72
CA ALA A 379 28.69 -124.09 -19.82
C ALA A 379 27.27 -124.04 -20.39
N GLU A 380 26.87 -122.90 -20.97
CA GLU A 380 25.56 -122.68 -21.58
C GLU A 380 25.74 -121.98 -22.93
N PRO A 381 26.01 -122.74 -24.00
CA PRO A 381 26.28 -122.17 -25.33
C PRO A 381 25.12 -121.37 -25.92
N ASP A 382 23.88 -121.68 -25.55
CA ASP A 382 22.67 -121.08 -26.13
C ASP A 382 22.04 -119.98 -25.26
N SER A 383 22.77 -119.46 -24.25
CA SER A 383 22.24 -118.43 -23.36
C SER A 383 22.33 -117.01 -23.96
N PRO A 384 21.41 -116.08 -23.61
CA PRO A 384 21.46 -114.69 -24.07
C PRO A 384 22.75 -113.95 -23.70
N GLU A 385 23.37 -114.32 -22.58
CA GLU A 385 24.66 -113.78 -22.13
C GLU A 385 25.80 -114.28 -23.02
N SER A 386 25.79 -115.57 -23.39
CA SER A 386 26.71 -116.15 -24.36
C SER A 386 26.56 -115.53 -25.75
N GLU A 387 25.33 -115.17 -26.15
CA GLU A 387 25.08 -114.40 -27.37
C GLU A 387 25.75 -113.01 -27.33
N GLY A 388 25.75 -112.33 -26.18
CA GLY A 388 26.46 -111.05 -26.05
C GLY A 388 27.96 -111.15 -26.38
N PHE A 389 28.62 -112.23 -25.96
CA PHE A 389 30.02 -112.50 -26.32
C PHE A 389 30.19 -112.89 -27.79
N ARG A 390 29.22 -113.60 -28.38
CA ARG A 390 29.22 -113.90 -29.83
C ARG A 390 29.04 -112.64 -30.67
N THR A 391 28.14 -111.73 -30.26
CA THR A 391 27.98 -110.41 -30.88
C THR A 391 29.27 -109.62 -30.79
N LEU A 392 29.93 -109.60 -29.61
CA LEU A 392 31.23 -108.95 -29.45
C LEU A 392 32.28 -109.54 -30.41
N ARG A 393 32.36 -110.88 -30.50
CA ARG A 393 33.26 -111.56 -31.42
C ARG A 393 32.99 -111.18 -32.88
N THR A 394 31.72 -111.16 -33.30
CA THR A 394 31.34 -110.80 -34.67
C THR A 394 31.63 -109.34 -34.96
N ALA A 395 31.35 -108.43 -34.01
CA ALA A 395 31.65 -107.01 -34.14
C ALA A 395 33.17 -106.76 -34.25
N LEU A 396 33.98 -107.48 -33.47
CA LEU A 396 35.44 -107.44 -33.57
C LEU A 396 35.94 -108.00 -34.92
N ALA A 397 35.39 -109.12 -35.39
CA ALA A 397 35.77 -109.71 -36.67
C ALA A 397 35.40 -108.85 -37.90
N LEU A 398 34.35 -108.03 -37.78
CA LEU A 398 33.95 -107.07 -38.81
C LEU A 398 34.69 -105.73 -38.68
N SER A 399 35.43 -105.50 -37.60
CA SER A 399 36.23 -104.30 -37.42
C SER A 399 37.44 -104.35 -38.36
N GLU A 400 37.61 -103.34 -39.22
CA GLU A 400 38.59 -103.29 -40.32
C GLU A 400 40.08 -103.31 -39.89
N SER A 401 40.43 -103.64 -38.65
CA SER A 401 41.82 -103.70 -38.17
C SER A 401 42.38 -105.12 -38.26
N ASP A 402 43.48 -105.29 -39.02
CA ASP A 402 44.19 -106.55 -39.29
C ASP A 402 45.02 -107.07 -38.08
N ALA A 403 44.49 -106.90 -36.85
CA ALA A 403 45.21 -107.12 -35.60
C ALA A 403 44.83 -108.45 -34.92
N ASP A 404 45.82 -109.34 -34.76
CA ASP A 404 45.66 -110.66 -34.12
C ASP A 404 45.59 -110.61 -32.57
N THR A 405 45.59 -109.43 -31.93
CA THR A 405 45.61 -109.30 -30.46
C THR A 405 44.78 -108.12 -29.97
N ILE A 406 43.94 -108.36 -28.94
CA ILE A 406 43.10 -107.34 -28.28
C ILE A 406 43.47 -107.18 -26.80
N VAL A 407 43.39 -105.95 -26.28
CA VAL A 407 43.54 -105.64 -24.85
C VAL A 407 42.17 -105.28 -24.28
N VAL A 408 41.79 -105.94 -23.18
CA VAL A 408 40.56 -105.63 -22.45
C VAL A 408 40.92 -104.89 -21.17
N SER A 409 40.39 -103.68 -20.98
CA SER A 409 40.54 -102.85 -19.78
C SER A 409 39.20 -102.26 -19.36
N SER A 410 39.05 -101.96 -18.08
CA SER A 410 37.91 -101.20 -17.54
C SER A 410 38.36 -99.82 -17.08
N THR A 411 37.47 -98.84 -17.16
CA THR A 411 37.64 -97.48 -16.62
C THR A 411 37.38 -97.40 -15.13
#